data_AF-A0A844T4H7-F1
#
_entry.id   AF-A0A844T4H7-F1
#
_cell.length_a   1.000
_cell.length_b   1.000
_cell.length_c   1.000
_cell.angle_alpha   90.00
_cell.angle_beta   90.00
_cell.angle_gamma   90.00
#
_symmetry.space_group_name_H-M   'P 1'
#
loop_
_entity.id
_entity.type
_entity.pdbx_description
1 polymer ?
#
loop_
_entity_poly.entity_id
_entity_poly.type
_entity_poly.pdbx_seq_one_letter_code
_entity_poly.pdbx_strand_id
1 'polypeptide(L)'
;MVDLAVLAKREVDLAGEDDAAYDYAIAKLETTPATTAAGVKAKFDLLWSRVEALLEDAGQTDLSVFADLAKGIDTGLTLLQREAA
;
A
#
# COMPACT_ATOMS: atom_id res chain seq x y z
N MET A 1 -17.87 -4.63 4.27
CA MET A 1 -17.40 -3.36 3.71
C MET A 1 -16.35 -3.66 2.65
N VAL A 2 -16.41 -3.03 1.48
CA VAL A 2 -15.38 -3.20 0.45
C VAL A 2 -14.22 -2.25 0.79
N ASP A 3 -13.01 -2.79 0.93
CA ASP A 3 -11.81 -2.02 1.21
C ASP A 3 -11.12 -1.63 -0.10
N LEU A 4 -10.93 -0.33 -0.32
CA LEU A 4 -10.34 0.20 -1.55
C LEU A 4 -8.87 -0.19 -1.71
N ALA A 5 -8.12 -0.32 -0.61
CA ALA A 5 -6.74 -0.78 -0.65
C ALA A 5 -6.66 -2.26 -1.09
N VAL A 6 -7.64 -3.08 -0.71
CA VAL A 6 -7.71 -4.48 -1.17
C VAL A 6 -8.02 -4.56 -2.67
N LEU A 7 -8.88 -3.68 -3.19
CA LEU A 7 -9.14 -3.62 -4.63
C LEU A 7 -7.91 -3.15 -5.41
N ALA A 8 -7.24 -2.10 -4.95
CA ALA A 8 -6.01 -1.62 -5.57
C ALA A 8 -4.91 -2.69 -5.58
N LYS A 9 -4.75 -3.44 -4.47
CA LYS A 9 -3.81 -4.56 -4.43
C LYS A 9 -4.12 -5.66 -5.44
N ARG A 10 -5.41 -5.98 -5.66
CA ARG A 10 -5.81 -6.94 -6.69
C ARG A 10 -5.49 -6.44 -8.09
N GLU A 11 -5.65 -5.15 -8.35
CA GLU A 11 -5.27 -4.55 -9.63
C GLU A 11 -3.74 -4.66 -9.86
N VAL A 12 -2.93 -4.46 -8.82
CA VAL A 12 -1.47 -4.70 -8.87
C VAL A 12 -1.17 -6.15 -9.24
N ASP A 13 -1.84 -7.11 -8.58
CA ASP A 13 -1.62 -8.54 -8.82
C ASP A 13 -2.07 -8.99 -10.22
N LEU A 14 -3.04 -8.29 -10.82
CA LEU A 14 -3.57 -8.58 -12.15
C LEU A 14 -2.81 -7.87 -13.28
N ALA A 15 -2.06 -6.81 -12.98
CA ALA A 15 -1.31 -6.06 -13.98
C ALA A 15 -0.24 -6.92 -14.69
N GLY A 16 0.34 -7.90 -13.98
CA GLY A 16 1.32 -8.82 -14.56
C GLY A 16 2.55 -8.08 -15.09
N GLU A 17 2.83 -8.21 -16.39
CA GLU A 17 3.95 -7.55 -17.09
C GLU A 17 3.55 -6.21 -17.76
N ASP A 18 2.31 -5.73 -17.57
CA ASP A 18 1.88 -4.43 -18.06
C ASP A 18 2.35 -3.33 -17.09
N ASP A 19 3.50 -2.73 -17.40
CA ASP A 19 4.14 -1.67 -16.60
C ASP A 19 3.19 -0.50 -16.33
N ALA A 20 2.38 -0.08 -17.32
CA ALA A 20 1.48 1.06 -17.18
C ALA A 20 0.30 0.73 -16.24
N ALA A 21 -0.25 -0.47 -16.35
CA ALA A 21 -1.28 -0.94 -15.44
C ALA A 21 -0.74 -1.14 -14.02
N TYR A 22 0.49 -1.65 -13.90
CA TYR A 22 1.16 -1.87 -12.63
C TYR A 22 1.42 -0.54 -11.90
N ASP A 23 2.02 0.44 -12.58
CA ASP A 23 2.30 1.76 -12.02
C ASP A 23 1.04 2.47 -11.54
N TYR A 24 -0.03 2.41 -12.35
CA TYR A 24 -1.32 2.97 -11.97
C TYR A 24 -1.90 2.30 -10.71
N ALA A 25 -1.89 0.96 -10.66
CA ALA A 25 -2.44 0.22 -9.53
C ALA A 25 -1.63 0.42 -8.24
N ILE A 26 -0.30 0.55 -8.36
CA ILE A 26 0.58 0.87 -7.24
C ILE A 26 0.30 2.28 -6.72
N ALA A 27 0.27 3.30 -7.57
CA ALA A 27 -0.04 4.67 -7.15
C ALA A 27 -1.42 4.77 -6.47
N LYS A 28 -2.38 3.99 -6.94
CA LYS A 28 -3.70 3.85 -6.31
C LYS A 28 -3.62 3.18 -4.93
N LEU A 29 -2.82 2.13 -4.78
CA LEU A 29 -2.62 1.46 -3.48
C LEU A 29 -1.91 2.37 -2.46
N GLU A 30 -0.96 3.18 -2.90
CA GLU A 30 -0.24 4.15 -2.05
C GLU A 30 -1.21 5.16 -1.44
N THR A 31 -2.13 5.68 -2.25
CA THR A 31 -2.99 6.82 -1.88
C THR A 31 -4.34 6.42 -1.27
N THR A 32 -4.82 5.19 -1.49
CA THR A 32 -6.13 4.77 -0.98
C THR A 32 -6.13 4.47 0.53
N PRO A 33 -7.20 4.80 1.27
CA PRO A 33 -7.32 4.44 2.67
C PRO A 33 -7.57 2.94 2.84
N ALA A 34 -7.00 2.37 3.91
CA ALA A 34 -7.29 1.01 4.36
C ALA A 34 -8.30 1.06 5.52
N THR A 35 -9.39 0.30 5.40
CA THR A 35 -10.47 0.28 6.40
C THR A 35 -10.72 -1.10 6.99
N THR A 36 -9.96 -2.10 6.54
CA THR A 36 -9.99 -3.47 7.04
C THR A 36 -8.57 -3.96 7.34
N ALA A 37 -8.45 -5.03 8.14
CA ALA A 37 -7.15 -5.65 8.40
C ALA A 37 -6.44 -6.10 7.11
N ALA A 38 -7.20 -6.56 6.11
CA ALA A 38 -6.66 -6.96 4.81
C ALA A 38 -6.11 -5.76 4.02
N GLY A 39 -6.78 -4.60 4.07
CA GLY A 39 -6.28 -3.37 3.45
C GLY A 39 -5.01 -2.87 4.13
N VAL A 40 -4.96 -2.91 5.47
CA VAL A 40 -3.76 -2.53 6.24
C VAL A 40 -2.59 -3.44 5.85
N LYS A 41 -2.82 -4.75 5.76
CA LYS A 41 -1.81 -5.70 5.28
C LYS A 41 -1.33 -5.36 3.87
N ALA A 42 -2.24 -5.03 2.95
CA ALA A 42 -1.86 -4.67 1.58
C ALA A 42 -0.93 -3.44 1.53
N LYS A 43 -1.19 -2.40 2.34
CA LYS A 43 -0.30 -1.23 2.43
C LYS A 43 1.04 -1.57 3.08
N PHE A 44 1.04 -2.44 4.09
CA PHE A 44 2.28 -2.91 4.73
C PHE A 44 3.15 -3.72 3.77
N ASP A 45 2.56 -4.64 3.01
CA ASP A 45 3.28 -5.44 2.02
C ASP A 45 3.91 -4.54 0.94
N LEU A 46 3.19 -3.48 0.51
CA LEU A 46 3.74 -2.48 -0.41
C LEU A 46 4.91 -1.70 0.21
N LEU A 47 4.75 -1.23 1.46
CA LEU A 47 5.84 -0.54 2.18
C LEU A 47 7.09 -1.43 2.27
N TRP A 48 6.91 -2.71 2.59
CA TRP A 48 8.01 -3.67 2.69
C TRP A 48 8.71 -3.88 1.34
N SER A 49 7.95 -4.06 0.26
CA SER A 49 8.52 -4.17 -1.09
C SER A 49 9.32 -2.93 -1.49
N ARG A 50 8.85 -1.72 -1.13
CA ARG A 50 9.61 -0.48 -1.37
C ARG A 50 10.92 -0.43 -0.56
N VAL A 51 10.94 -0.97 0.66
CA VAL A 51 12.17 -1.07 1.47
C VAL A 51 13.15 -2.05 0.85
N GLU A 52 12.69 -3.21 0.40
CA GLU A 52 13.53 -4.21 -0.28
C GLU A 52 14.16 -3.62 -1.55
N ALA A 53 13.36 -2.94 -2.39
CA ALA A 53 13.86 -2.27 -3.59
C ALA A 53 14.93 -1.20 -3.26
N LEU A 54 14.75 -0.42 -2.19
CA LEU A 54 15.74 0.58 -1.75
C LEU A 54 17.07 -0.05 -1.28
N LEU A 55 17.01 -1.24 -0.67
CA LEU A 55 18.20 -1.96 -0.23
C LEU A 55 18.97 -2.56 -1.41
N GLU A 56 18.26 -2.94 -2.47
CA GLU A 56 18.83 -3.52 -3.68
C GLU A 56 19.37 -2.46 -4.65
N ASP A 57 18.70 -1.31 -4.75
CA ASP A 57 19.09 -0.18 -5.59
C ASP A 57 19.10 1.12 -4.76
N ALA A 58 20.28 1.50 -4.26
CA ALA A 58 20.47 2.67 -3.40
C ALA A 58 20.23 4.03 -4.11
N GLY A 59 19.71 4.02 -5.34
CA GLY A 59 19.49 5.17 -6.19
C GLY A 59 18.05 5.68 -6.18
N GLN A 60 17.83 6.82 -5.51
CA GLN A 60 16.65 7.69 -5.64
C GLN A 60 15.26 7.05 -5.42
N THR A 61 15.03 6.46 -4.25
CA THR A 61 13.64 6.27 -3.78
C THR A 61 13.16 7.50 -3.02
N ASP A 62 11.98 8.02 -3.37
CA ASP A 62 11.38 9.13 -2.66
C ASP A 62 10.96 8.70 -1.24
N LEU A 63 11.63 9.25 -0.23
CA LEU A 63 11.34 8.98 1.18
C LEU A 63 9.93 9.41 1.59
N SER A 64 9.28 10.31 0.84
CA SER A 64 7.91 10.75 1.10
C SER A 64 6.90 9.60 0.97
N VAL A 65 7.10 8.68 0.01
CA VAL A 65 6.22 7.52 -0.22
C VAL A 65 6.22 6.59 0.99
N PHE A 66 7.37 6.38 1.64
CA PHE A 66 7.47 5.58 2.85
C PHE A 66 6.68 6.20 4.00
N ALA A 67 6.80 7.52 4.18
CA ALA A 67 6.10 8.25 5.23
C ALA A 67 4.57 8.19 5.03
N ASP A 68 4.10 8.35 3.79
CA ASP A 68 2.68 8.29 3.45
C ASP A 68 2.10 6.88 3.64
N LEU A 69 2.83 5.84 3.24
CA LEU A 69 2.45 4.45 3.47
C LEU A 69 2.38 4.13 4.97
N ALA A 70 3.39 4.51 5.75
CA ALA A 70 3.42 4.31 7.19
C ALA A 70 2.25 5.02 7.89
N LYS A 71 1.96 6.27 7.51
CA LYS A 71 0.81 7.03 8.04
C LYS A 71 -0.53 6.41 7.65
N GLY A 72 -0.64 5.87 6.43
CA GLY A 72 -1.83 5.16 5.98
C GLY A 72 -2.09 3.88 6.77
N ILE A 73 -1.04 3.14 7.13
CA ILE A 73 -1.11 1.95 7.98
C ILE A 73 -1.57 2.32 9.39
N ASP A 74 -0.95 3.32 10.02
CA ASP A 74 -1.32 3.81 11.36
C ASP A 74 -2.79 4.26 11.43
N THR A 75 -3.24 4.99 10.41
CA THR A 75 -4.64 5.42 10.29
C THR A 75 -5.58 4.22 10.24
N GLY A 76 -5.25 3.21 9.41
CA GLY A 76 -6.07 1.99 9.30
C GLY A 76 -6.11 1.19 10.60
N LEU A 77 -4.97 1.04 11.30
CA LEU A 77 -4.91 0.38 12.61
C LEU A 77 -5.76 1.09 13.66
N THR A 78 -5.71 2.43 13.70
CA THR A 78 -6.51 3.23 14.62
C THR A 78 -8.02 3.03 14.37
N LEU A 79 -8.44 2.97 13.11
CA LEU A 79 -9.85 2.70 12.77
C LEU A 79 -10.28 1.32 13.27
N LEU A 80 -9.48 0.29 13.03
CA LEU A 80 -9.77 -1.08 13.47
C LEU A 80 -9.85 -1.20 14.99
N GLN A 81 -8.97 -0.52 15.72
CA GLN A 81 -9.00 -0.50 17.19
C GLN A 81 -10.26 0.17 17.74
N ARG A 82 -10.77 1.21 17.08
CA ARG A 82 -12.03 1.86 17.46
C ARG A 82 -13.25 1.00 17.21
N GLU A 83 -13.27 0.23 16.12
CA GLU A 83 -14.37 -0.69 15.82
C GLU A 83 -14.42 -1.90 16.75
N ALA A 84 -13.28 -2.25 17.38
CA ALA A 84 -13.17 -3.38 18.30
C ALA A 84 -13.50 -3.03 19.77
N ALA A 85 -13.64 -1.74 20.11
CA ALA A 85 -13.90 -1.22 21.46
C ALA A 85 -15.40 -1.00 21.69
#